data_AF-J9F6G7-F1
#
_entry.id   AF-J9F6G7-F1
#
_cell.length_a   1.000
_cell.length_b   1.000
_cell.length_c   1.000
_cell.angle_alpha   90.00
_cell.angle_beta   90.00
_cell.angle_gamma   90.00
#
_symmetry.space_group_name_H-M   'P 1'
#
loop_
_entity.id
_entity.type
_entity.pdbx_description
1 polymer ?
#
loop_
_entity_poly.entity_id
_entity_poly.type
_entity_poly.pdbx_seq_one_letter_code
_entity_poly.pdbx_strand_id
1 'polypeptide(L)' 'MERKLMLLLACLFMSIGLVTAQTQKITGVVISEEDGQPVVGASVLVKGTHLGAITDMGGKFYL' A
#
# COMPACT_ATOMS: atom_id res chain seq x y z
N MET A 1 10.66 -42.91 6.33
CA MET A 1 10.89 -41.67 7.10
C MET A 1 11.19 -40.53 6.11
N GLU A 2 12.13 -40.73 5.20
CA GLU A 2 12.46 -39.89 4.02
C GLU A 2 11.28 -39.16 3.33
N ARG A 3 10.24 -39.89 2.89
CA ARG A 3 9.10 -39.30 2.15
C ARG A 3 8.25 -38.34 2.99
N LYS A 4 8.11 -38.63 4.29
CA LYS A 4 7.37 -37.76 5.23
C LYS A 4 8.16 -36.47 5.50
N LEU A 5 9.48 -36.59 5.57
CA LEU A 5 10.40 -35.45 5.73
C LEU A 5 10.38 -34.54 4.50
N MET A 6 10.42 -35.12 3.28
CA MET A 6 10.32 -34.35 2.04
C MET A 6 9.00 -33.56 1.91
N LEU A 7 7.87 -34.17 2.30
CA LEU A 7 6.57 -33.49 2.31
C LEU A 7 6.53 -32.33 3.30
N LEU A 8 7.11 -32.52 4.49
CA LEU A 8 7.17 -31.50 5.53
C LEU A 8 8.05 -30.32 5.10
N LEU A 9 9.19 -30.59 4.45
CA LEU A 9 10.04 -29.56 3.83
C LEU A 9 9.32 -28.81 2.70
N ALA A 10 8.60 -29.51 1.83
CA ALA A 10 7.82 -28.86 0.76
C ALA A 10 6.74 -27.91 1.32
N CYS A 11 6.02 -28.33 2.36
CA CYS A 11 5.06 -27.47 3.06
C CYS A 11 5.73 -26.25 3.71
N LEU A 12 6.92 -26.43 4.30
CA LEU A 12 7.69 -25.35 4.91
C LEU A 12 8.12 -24.31 3.85
N PHE A 13 8.65 -24.74 2.71
CA PHE A 13 9.04 -23.83 1.63
C PHE A 13 7.85 -23.10 1.00
N MET A 14 6.69 -23.75 0.92
CA MET A 14 5.48 -23.14 0.37
C MET A 14 4.90 -22.04 1.28
N SER A 15 5.12 -22.14 2.59
CA SER A 15 4.66 -21.13 3.56
C SER A 15 5.43 -19.80 3.48
N ILE A 16 6.67 -19.81 2.98
CA ILE A 16 7.52 -18.60 2.86
C ILE A 16 7.01 -17.68 1.73
N GLY A 17 6.34 -18.24 0.72
CA GLY A 17 5.85 -17.49 -0.44
C GLY A 17 4.55 -16.70 -0.20
N LEU A 18 3.91 -16.84 0.96
CA LEU A 18 2.61 -16.20 1.25
C LEU A 18 2.73 -14.84 1.96
N VAL A 19 3.93 -14.33 2.19
CA VAL A 19 4.12 -12.95 2.66
C VAL A 19 3.96 -11.99 1.48
N THR A 20 2.74 -11.87 0.98
CA THR A 20 2.38 -10.71 0.17
C THR A 20 2.18 -9.55 1.14
N ALA A 21 3.06 -8.56 1.07
CA ALA A 21 2.87 -7.28 1.72
C ALA A 21 1.63 -6.62 1.11
N GLN A 22 0.43 -6.95 1.59
CA GLN A 22 -0.76 -6.15 1.33
C GLN A 22 -0.57 -4.82 2.05
N THR A 23 0.13 -3.91 1.38
CA THR A 23 0.19 -2.50 1.75
C THR A 23 -1.25 -2.05 1.92
N GLN A 24 -1.63 -1.67 3.13
CA GLN A 24 -2.91 -1.02 3.34
C GLN A 24 -2.91 0.23 2.48
N LYS A 25 -3.78 0.27 1.47
CA LYS A 25 -3.84 1.35 0.51
C LYS A 25 -4.38 2.58 1.24
N ILE A 26 -3.54 3.60 1.41
CA ILE A 26 -3.94 4.87 2.02
C ILE A 26 -4.55 5.71 0.91
N THR A 27 -5.81 6.09 1.05
CA THR A 27 -6.53 6.87 0.05
C THR A 27 -7.24 8.04 0.70
N GLY A 28 -7.50 9.08 -0.08
CA GLY A 28 -8.23 10.24 0.39
C GLY A 28 -8.43 11.28 -0.70
N VAL A 29 -9.04 12.39 -0.31
CA VAL A 29 -9.29 13.56 -1.16
C VAL A 29 -8.82 14.80 -0.42
N VAL A 30 -8.05 15.65 -1.08
CA VAL A 30 -7.64 16.95 -0.54
C VAL A 30 -8.65 18.00 -0.98
N ILE A 31 -9.29 18.65 0.00
CA ILE A 31 -10.30 19.69 -0.19
C ILE A 31 -9.78 20.99 0.42
N SER A 32 -9.93 22.09 -0.33
CA SER A 32 -9.62 23.43 0.14
C SER A 32 -10.68 23.92 1.14
N GLU A 33 -10.23 24.52 2.25
CA GLU A 33 -11.11 25.05 3.29
C GLU A 33 -11.84 26.32 2.83
N GLU A 34 -11.22 27.11 1.96
CA GLU A 34 -11.74 28.43 1.54
C GLU A 34 -12.97 28.33 0.65
N ASP A 35 -12.99 27.36 -0.26
CA ASP A 35 -14.00 27.24 -1.32
C ASP A 35 -14.63 25.84 -1.42
N GLY A 36 -14.18 24.88 -0.61
CA GLY A 36 -14.68 23.50 -0.62
C GLY A 36 -14.33 22.72 -1.89
N GLN A 37 -13.42 23.22 -2.74
CA GLN A 37 -13.06 22.60 -4.01
C GLN A 37 -11.90 21.59 -3.85
N PRO A 38 -11.81 20.56 -4.72
CA PRO A 38 -10.67 19.65 -4.71
C PRO A 38 -9.36 20.35 -5.09
N VAL A 39 -8.30 20.04 -4.36
CA VAL A 39 -6.97 20.61 -4.63
C VAL A 39 -6.21 19.70 -5.59
N VAL A 40 -5.99 20.18 -6.81
CA VAL A 40 -5.26 19.47 -7.87
C VAL A 40 -3.75 19.70 -7.73
N GLY A 41 -2.94 18.65 -7.87
CA GLY A 41 -1.49 18.76 -7.82
C GLY A 41 -0.89 18.96 -6.42
N ALA A 42 -1.68 18.74 -5.36
CA ALA A 42 -1.18 18.78 -3.99
C ALA A 42 -0.24 17.60 -3.71
N SER A 43 0.82 17.87 -2.93
CA SER A 43 1.77 16.85 -2.49
C SER A 43 1.34 16.26 -1.15
N VAL A 44 1.19 14.93 -1.09
CA VAL A 44 0.84 14.17 0.11
C VAL A 44 2.04 13.29 0.47
N LEU A 45 2.59 13.44 1.67
CA LEU A 45 3.75 12.69 2.14
C LEU A 45 3.44 12.02 3.49
N VAL A 46 3.73 10.72 3.60
CA VAL A 46 3.63 10.00 4.88
C VAL A 46 4.86 10.33 5.72
N LYS A 47 4.64 11.03 6.84
CA LYS A 47 5.70 11.48 7.76
C LYS A 47 6.62 10.32 8.17
N GLY A 48 7.93 10.54 8.04
CA GLY A 48 8.95 9.56 8.40
C GLY A 48 9.21 8.48 7.34
N THR A 49 8.61 8.59 6.16
CA THR A 49 8.82 7.69 5.03
C THR A 49 9.14 8.48 3.75
N HIS A 50 9.53 7.78 2.69
CA HIS A 50 9.63 8.36 1.34
C HIS A 50 8.36 8.13 0.51
N LEU A 51 7.28 7.64 1.13
CA LEU A 51 6.02 7.34 0.47
C LEU A 51 5.21 8.64 0.31
N GLY A 52 5.03 9.08 -0.93
CA GLY A 52 4.25 10.26 -1.27
C GLY A 52 3.52 10.14 -2.60
N ALA A 53 2.46 10.93 -2.79
CA ALA A 53 1.64 10.98 -3.99
C ALA A 53 1.27 12.43 -4.33
N ILE A 54 0.90 12.64 -5.59
CA ILE A 54 0.34 13.89 -6.09
C ILE A 54 -1.16 13.67 -6.33
N THR A 55 -1.99 14.64 -5.95
CA THR A 55 -3.44 14.55 -6.17
C THR A 55 -3.82 14.71 -7.64
N ASP A 56 -4.85 13.98 -8.07
CA ASP A 56 -5.42 14.08 -9.41
C ASP A 56 -6.37 15.28 -9.59
N MET A 57 -7.05 15.38 -10.74
CA MET A 57 -8.02 16.45 -11.04
C MET A 57 -9.21 16.48 -10.08
N GLY A 58 -9.51 15.39 -9.39
CA GLY A 58 -10.55 15.31 -8.36
C GLY A 58 -10.01 15.45 -6.95
N GLY A 59 -8.75 15.88 -6.78
CA GLY A 59 -8.08 15.99 -5.48
C GLY A 59 -7.75 14.64 -4.83
N LYS A 60 -7.91 13.52 -5.55
CA LYS A 60 -7.74 12.17 -4.99
C LYS A 60 -6.28 11.77 -4.98
N PHE A 61 -5.87 11.05 -3.94
CA PHE A 61 -4.55 10.43 -3.88
C PHE A 61 -4.64 8.95 -3.46
N TYR A 62 -3.60 8.20 -3.82
CA TYR A 62 -3.46 6.78 -3.52
C TYR A 62 -1.99 6.49 -3.15
N LEU A 63 -1.79 5.88 -1.98
CA LEU A 63 -0.49 5.56 -1.38
C LEU A 63 -0.44 4.10 -0.91
#